data_AF-A0A519T8R5-F1
#
_entry.id   AF-A0A519T8R5-F1
#
_cell.length_a   1.000
_cell.length_b   1.000
_cell.length_c   1.000
_cell.angle_alpha   90.00
_cell.angle_beta   90.00
_cell.angle_gamma   90.00
#
_symmetry.space_group_name_H-M   'P 1'
#
loop_
_entity.id
_entity.type
_entity.pdbx_description
1 polymer ?
#
loop_
_entity_poly.entity_id
_entity_poly.type
_entity_poly.pdbx_seq_one_letter_code
_entity_poly.pdbx_strand_id
1 'polypeptide(L)' 'MHQLGKLYQAGALNIKCFNHKEIVLYYRALLATPAYAEQPTCAVHATAKQCRVARSTVYLAIREMKQLI' A
#
# COMPACT_ATOMS: atom_id res chain seq x y z
N MET A 1 6.15 -9.26 41.30
CA MET A 1 5.68 -8.19 40.38
C MET A 1 6.90 -7.39 39.93
N HIS A 2 7.10 -7.27 38.61
CA HIS A 2 7.92 -6.27 37.89
C HIS A 2 8.70 -6.90 36.71
N GLN A 3 8.04 -7.08 35.55
CA GLN A 3 8.77 -7.11 34.26
C GLN A 3 7.89 -6.90 33.02
N LEU A 4 6.77 -6.16 33.12
CA LEU A 4 5.91 -5.85 31.97
C LEU A 4 6.17 -4.45 31.37
N GLY A 5 7.16 -3.70 31.89
CA GLY A 5 7.42 -2.32 31.47
C GLY A 5 8.35 -2.12 30.28
N LYS A 6 9.02 -3.17 29.76
CA LYS A 6 10.03 -3.03 28.69
C LYS A 6 9.49 -3.15 27.27
N LEU A 7 8.23 -3.54 27.08
CA LEU A 7 7.62 -3.63 25.74
C LEU A 7 6.95 -2.33 25.29
N TYR A 8 6.65 -1.40 26.21
CA TYR A 8 5.98 -0.15 25.88
C TYR A 8 6.89 0.92 25.25
N GLN A 9 8.19 0.62 25.14
CA GLN A 9 9.21 1.52 24.59
C GLN A 9 9.92 0.93 23.37
N ALA A 10 9.24 0.06 22.61
CA ALA A 10 9.54 -0.11 21.19
C ALA A 10 9.03 1.15 20.47
N GLY A 11 9.88 2.17 20.45
CA GLY A 11 9.57 3.51 19.95
C GLY A 11 8.85 3.49 18.61
N ALA A 12 7.77 4.27 18.54
CA ALA A 12 7.13 4.77 17.34
C ALA A 12 7.57 4.08 16.05
N LEU A 13 6.99 2.92 15.77
CA LEU A 13 6.97 2.34 14.43
C LEU A 13 6.23 3.35 13.55
N ASN A 14 6.98 4.29 12.99
CA ASN A 14 6.54 5.23 11.96
C ASN A 14 6.37 4.42 10.66
N ILE A 15 5.47 3.43 10.71
CA ILE A 15 4.97 2.74 9.55
C ILE A 15 4.11 3.81 8.88
N LYS A 16 4.62 4.41 7.80
CA LYS A 16 3.75 5.10 6.84
C LYS A 16 2.72 4.07 6.38
N CYS A 17 1.56 4.08 7.03
CA CYS A 17 0.47 3.18 6.73
C CYS A 17 -0.30 3.85 5.60
N PHE A 18 -0.05 3.41 4.36
CA PHE A 18 -0.82 3.89 3.22
C PHE A 18 -2.25 3.38 3.34
N ASN A 19 -3.21 4.30 3.36
CA ASN A 19 -4.62 3.92 3.30
C ASN A 19 -4.99 3.40 1.90
N HIS A 20 -6.03 2.58 1.78
CA HIS A 20 -6.48 2.00 0.50
C HIS A 20 -6.65 3.06 -0.61
N LYS A 21 -7.19 4.24 -0.27
CA LYS A 21 -7.33 5.36 -1.21
C LYS A 21 -5.99 5.87 -1.76
N GLU A 22 -4.97 5.95 -0.91
CA GLU A 22 -3.63 6.41 -1.30
C GLU A 22 -2.93 5.37 -2.17
N ILE A 23 -3.08 4.08 -1.84
CA ILE A 23 -2.57 2.97 -2.65
C ILE A 23 -3.17 3.03 -4.06
N VAL A 24 -4.49 3.26 -4.17
CA VAL A 24 -5.15 3.34 -5.48
C VAL A 24 -4.78 4.62 -6.23
N LEU A 25 -4.64 5.76 -5.55
CA LEU A 25 -4.15 6.98 -6.20
C LEU A 25 -2.75 6.78 -6.80
N TYR A 26 -1.86 6.12 -6.06
CA TYR A 26 -0.52 5.83 -6.55
C TYR A 26 -0.54 4.86 -7.74
N TYR A 27 -1.37 3.82 -7.67
CA TYR A 27 -1.59 2.89 -8.78
C TYR A 27 -2.13 3.60 -10.04
N ARG A 28 -3.11 4.50 -9.89
CA ARG A 28 -3.67 5.30 -11.00
C ARG A 28 -2.65 6.25 -11.60
N ALA A 29 -1.82 6.89 -10.78
CA ALA A 29 -0.74 7.75 -11.24
C ALA A 29 0.29 6.95 -12.08
N LEU A 30 0.60 5.72 -11.67
CA LEU A 30 1.45 4.83 -12.47
C LEU A 30 0.77 4.43 -13.78
N LEU A 31 -0.52 4.04 -13.77
CA LEU A 31 -1.26 3.73 -15.00
C LEU A 31 -1.37 4.93 -15.97
N ALA A 32 -1.33 6.16 -15.47
CA ALA A 32 -1.30 7.35 -16.32
C ALA A 32 0.04 7.51 -17.08
N THR A 33 1.07 6.74 -16.68
CA THR A 33 2.35 6.70 -17.39
C THR A 33 2.28 5.65 -18.50
N PRO A 34 2.65 5.97 -19.75
CA PRO A 34 2.50 5.06 -20.90
C PRO A 34 3.25 3.74 -20.72
N ALA A 35 4.40 3.75 -20.04
CA ALA A 35 5.18 2.54 -19.72
C ALA A 35 4.42 1.50 -18.89
N TYR A 36 3.44 1.94 -18.09
CA TYR A 36 2.66 1.09 -17.18
C TYR A 36 1.21 0.91 -17.64
N ALA A 37 0.72 1.72 -18.58
CA ALA A 37 -0.62 1.63 -19.14
C ALA A 37 -0.87 0.29 -19.84
N GLU A 38 0.14 -0.21 -20.57
CA GLU A 38 0.06 -1.49 -21.28
C GLU A 38 0.35 -2.70 -20.37
N GLN A 39 0.89 -2.47 -19.17
CA GLN A 39 1.32 -3.53 -18.23
C GLN A 39 0.83 -3.27 -16.81
N PRO A 40 -0.48 -3.45 -16.54
CA PRO A 40 -1.08 -3.15 -15.23
C PRO A 40 -0.47 -3.98 -14.08
N THR A 41 0.03 -5.19 -14.36
CA THR A 41 0.72 -6.04 -13.38
C THR A 41 2.03 -5.41 -12.89
N CYS A 42 2.76 -4.73 -13.78
CA CYS A 42 3.98 -4.01 -13.45
C CYS A 42 3.67 -2.78 -12.59
N ALA A 43 2.54 -2.10 -12.85
CA ALA A 43 2.06 -1.01 -12.01
C ALA A 43 1.74 -1.49 -10.58
N VAL A 44 1.04 -2.63 -10.43
CA VAL A 44 0.76 -3.23 -9.10
C VAL A 44 2.06 -3.53 -8.34
N HIS A 45 3.06 -4.07 -9.02
CA HIS A 45 4.34 -4.42 -8.39
C HIS A 45 5.11 -3.17 -7.95
N ALA A 46 5.13 -2.12 -8.78
CA ALA A 46 5.72 -0.84 -8.46
C ALA A 46 4.98 -0.14 -7.31
N THR A 47 3.64 -0.15 -7.29
CA THR A 47 2.84 0.36 -6.17
C THR A 47 3.14 -0.38 -4.88
N ALA A 48 3.18 -1.71 -4.90
CA ALA A 48 3.46 -2.52 -3.72
C ALA A 48 4.85 -2.22 -3.14
N LYS A 49 5.87 -2.12 -4.01
CA LYS A 49 7.24 -1.76 -3.61
C LYS A 49 7.32 -0.36 -3.01
N GLN A 50 6.65 0.61 -3.63
CA GLN A 50 6.70 2.00 -3.19
C GLN A 50 5.92 2.23 -1.89
N CYS A 51 4.73 1.65 -1.77
CA CYS A 51 3.90 1.74 -0.59
C CYS A 51 4.36 0.80 0.53
N ARG A 52 5.36 -0.06 0.28
CA ARG A 52 5.86 -1.09 1.21
C ARG A 52 4.75 -2.00 1.74
N VAL A 53 3.83 -2.38 0.87
CA VAL A 53 2.70 -3.27 1.18
C VAL A 53 2.78 -4.55 0.35
N ALA A 54 2.04 -5.58 0.77
CA ALA A 54 1.90 -6.78 -0.04
C ALA A 54 1.14 -6.48 -1.35
N ARG A 55 1.48 -7.20 -2.41
CA ARG A 55 0.76 -7.11 -3.71
C ARG A 55 -0.74 -7.42 -3.55
N SER A 56 -1.09 -8.37 -2.67
CA SER A 56 -2.47 -8.69 -2.32
C SER A 56 -3.24 -7.49 -1.76
N THR A 57 -2.60 -6.66 -0.93
CA THR A 57 -3.19 -5.42 -0.40
C THR A 57 -3.50 -4.42 -1.51
N VAL A 58 -2.62 -4.31 -2.52
CA VAL A 58 -2.86 -3.44 -3.68
C VAL A 58 -4.04 -3.95 -4.52
N TYR A 59 -4.13 -5.27 -4.77
CA TYR A 59 -5.28 -5.86 -5.46
C TYR A 59 -6.60 -5.67 -4.71
N LEU A 60 -6.59 -5.84 -3.38
CA LEU A 60 -7.74 -5.57 -2.53
C LEU A 60 -8.17 -4.10 -2.63
N ALA A 61 -7.22 -3.17 -2.52
CA ALA A 61 -7.48 -1.73 -2.65
C ALA A 61 -8.15 -1.37 -3.98
N ILE A 62 -7.63 -1.91 -5.10
CA ILE A 62 -8.18 -1.69 -6.43
C ILE A 62 -9.59 -2.28 -6.54
N ARG A 63 -9.79 -3.49 -6.02
CA ARG A 63 -11.09 -4.18 -6.06
C ARG A 63 -12.16 -3.44 -5.26
N GLU A 64 -11.84 -3.03 -4.03
CA GLU A 64 -12.77 -2.27 -3.18
C GLU A 64 -13.16 -0.94 -3.83
N MET A 65 -12.20 -0.23 -4.44
CA MET A 65 -12.50 1.04 -5.09
C MET A 65 -13.31 0.88 -6.39
N LYS A 66 -13.19 -0.25 -7.09
CA LYS A 66 -14.08 -0.60 -8.22
C LYS A 66 -15.49 -0.97 -7.79
N GLN A 67 -15.70 -1.44 -6.56
CA GLN A 67 -17.03 -1.75 -6.03
C GLN A 67 -17.76 -0.52 -5.49
N LEU A 68 -17.03 0.57 -5.21
CA LEU A 68 -17.56 1.86 -4.74
C LEU A 68 -18.02 2.79 -5.88
N ILE A 69 -17.82 2.40 -7.15
CA ILE A 69 -18.22 3.14 -8.37
C ILE A 69 -19.30 2.32 -9.08
#